data_AF-A0AAD8Q367-F1
#
_entry.id   AF-A0AAD8Q367-F1
#
_cell.length_a   1.000
_cell.length_b   1.000
_cell.length_c   1.000
_cell.angle_alpha   90.00
_cell.angle_beta   90.00
_cell.angle_gamma   90.00
#
_symmetry.space_group_name_H-M   'P 1'
#
loop_
_entity.id
_entity.type
_entity.pdbx_description
1 polymer ?
#
loop_
_entity_poly.entity_id
_entity_poly.type
_entity_poly.pdbx_seq_one_letter_code
_entity_poly.pdbx_strand_id
1 'polypeptide(L)'
;MARASRGASRTRTLGLVLRNSEILGRISPAIGSHRYLLLGRPSPAWIGTHLDFLQLGPKQQQLLAPLAPHPPPPISPPDRAAARGLGGCRELEMRPAAAAAASVLHAPRRARGAVSLVAARCASSSSPSVAAAAAATSYDHVSFVKEVAATDPPEHLNSLLNVLQARGENIVSPGARRGLIPLVVPLSESPQGNLTSLLRWPTAPRGMEMPVVEVRDHGLWLLAKNVNQYIHRILVEADSSAESGDDLWSAVRDDLWSAVGEAGGNIYKRGDFKESQMADLDVYLLKKVGLFPDIIERKASRHLEKGDHVSALITGEFYTRDQFPGFGRPFVFNSVLQKRVGRTSEAKESARVALKSPWWTLGCRYEEAAELAGWEDEQIEFIREKVTEEGKQDDLKKGKAPEQVVLDEAAFLMDLATVDGNWDDVVDRIAECYREAGIHDIAKFIAYRE
;
A
#
# COMPACT_ATOMS: atom_id res chain seq x y z
N MET A 1 12.41 71.73 -42.69
CA MET A 1 13.87 71.98 -42.86
C MET A 1 14.52 70.76 -43.51
N ALA A 2 15.75 70.90 -44.02
CA ALA A 2 16.53 69.79 -44.61
C ALA A 2 17.22 68.95 -43.50
N ARG A 3 17.90 67.81 -43.74
CA ARG A 3 18.29 67.13 -44.99
C ARG A 3 18.53 65.62 -44.74
N ALA A 4 18.40 64.83 -45.79
CA ALA A 4 19.03 63.51 -46.01
C ALA A 4 20.56 63.53 -45.75
N SER A 5 21.36 62.46 -45.69
CA SER A 5 21.40 61.14 -46.38
C SER A 5 22.53 60.28 -45.71
N ARG A 6 22.95 59.04 -46.04
CA ARG A 6 22.68 57.91 -46.98
C ARG A 6 23.45 56.69 -46.39
N GLY A 7 23.42 55.43 -46.86
CA GLY A 7 22.76 54.69 -47.95
C GLY A 7 22.61 53.20 -47.53
N ALA A 8 21.87 52.33 -48.24
CA ALA A 8 22.17 51.72 -49.55
C ALA A 8 23.40 50.75 -49.51
N SER A 9 23.35 49.52 -50.04
CA SER A 9 22.30 48.84 -50.82
C SER A 9 22.54 47.30 -50.94
N ARG A 10 21.46 46.52 -51.19
CA ARG A 10 21.29 45.41 -52.20
C ARG A 10 22.46 44.39 -52.46
N THR A 11 22.27 43.09 -52.76
CA THR A 11 21.12 42.24 -53.18
C THR A 11 21.47 40.73 -53.03
N ARG A 12 20.52 39.79 -52.81
CA ARG A 12 19.97 38.76 -53.77
C ARG A 12 21.00 38.00 -54.66
N THR A 13 20.90 36.69 -54.97
CA THR A 13 19.96 35.58 -54.62
C THR A 13 20.56 34.21 -55.01
N LEU A 14 20.02 33.10 -54.45
CA LEU A 14 20.06 31.71 -54.98
C LEU A 14 21.45 31.05 -55.19
N GLY A 15 21.65 29.74 -55.00
CA GLY A 15 20.77 28.66 -54.52
C GLY A 15 21.12 27.32 -55.20
N LEU A 16 20.80 26.18 -54.56
CA LEU A 16 20.86 24.81 -55.13
C LEU A 16 22.29 24.26 -55.49
N VAL A 17 22.62 22.95 -55.45
CA VAL A 17 21.93 21.73 -54.98
C VAL A 17 22.89 20.51 -54.92
N LEU A 18 22.44 19.39 -54.32
CA LEU A 18 22.82 17.97 -54.54
C LEU A 18 24.20 17.41 -54.11
N ARG A 19 24.10 16.37 -53.24
CA ARG A 19 24.60 14.97 -53.41
C ARG A 19 26.08 14.59 -53.21
N ASN A 20 26.20 13.45 -52.49
CA ASN A 20 27.03 12.27 -52.78
C ASN A 20 28.57 12.42 -52.67
N SER A 21 29.32 11.35 -52.37
CA SER A 21 29.00 9.98 -51.90
C SER A 21 30.28 9.33 -51.34
N GLU A 22 30.12 8.33 -50.47
CA GLU A 22 30.86 7.04 -50.40
C GLU A 22 32.39 7.01 -50.66
N ILE A 23 33.20 6.19 -49.97
CA ILE A 23 33.31 4.75 -50.28
C ILE A 23 34.10 4.02 -49.17
N LEU A 24 33.61 2.82 -48.84
CA LEU A 24 34.22 1.57 -48.32
C LEU A 24 35.53 1.59 -47.48
N GLY A 25 35.66 0.74 -46.45
CA GLY A 25 34.65 -0.18 -45.88
C GLY A 25 35.23 -1.36 -45.06
N ARG A 26 34.31 -2.16 -44.49
CA ARG A 26 34.37 -3.59 -44.03
C ARG A 26 35.69 -4.08 -43.39
N ILE A 27 35.67 -4.67 -42.20
CA ILE A 27 35.09 -6.01 -41.92
C ILE A 27 34.21 -6.05 -40.65
N SER A 28 33.37 -7.08 -40.55
CA SER A 28 32.44 -7.46 -39.46
C SER A 28 32.31 -9.02 -39.48
N PRO A 29 31.62 -9.73 -38.56
CA PRO A 29 30.73 -9.32 -37.45
C PRO A 29 31.20 -9.94 -36.09
N ALA A 30 30.44 -10.11 -34.99
CA ALA A 30 29.01 -9.96 -34.67
C ALA A 30 28.79 -9.73 -33.15
N ILE A 31 27.64 -9.17 -32.77
CA ILE A 31 26.66 -9.69 -31.76
C ILE A 31 25.55 -8.63 -31.52
N GLY A 32 24.31 -9.10 -31.35
CA GLY A 32 23.06 -8.34 -31.49
C GLY A 32 22.91 -7.04 -30.69
N SER A 33 22.34 -6.04 -31.36
CA SER A 33 21.67 -4.89 -30.75
C SER A 33 20.26 -4.78 -31.30
N HIS A 34 19.25 -4.76 -30.42
CA HIS A 34 17.89 -4.39 -30.77
C HIS A 34 17.63 -2.93 -30.36
N ARG A 35 17.66 -2.03 -31.35
CA ARG A 35 17.03 -0.72 -31.22
C ARG A 35 15.53 -0.88 -31.43
N TYR A 36 14.72 -0.36 -30.52
CA TYR A 36 13.31 -0.10 -30.82
C TYR A 36 13.19 1.17 -31.68
N LEU A 37 12.35 1.12 -32.71
CA LEU A 37 12.04 2.24 -33.57
C LEU A 37 10.78 2.95 -33.06
N LEU A 38 10.90 4.26 -32.80
CA LEU A 38 9.74 5.14 -32.71
C LEU A 38 9.17 5.36 -34.11
N LEU A 39 7.92 4.95 -34.33
CA LEU A 39 6.90 5.65 -35.14
C LEU A 39 5.60 4.84 -35.19
N GLY A 40 4.57 5.31 -34.49
CA GLY A 40 3.23 4.74 -34.53
C GLY A 40 2.27 5.61 -33.72
N ARG A 41 1.08 5.90 -34.27
CA ARG A 41 0.00 6.52 -33.49
C ARG A 41 -0.63 5.43 -32.60
N PRO A 42 -1.06 5.74 -31.37
CA PRO A 42 -1.77 4.77 -30.53
C PRO A 42 -3.07 4.36 -31.22
N SER A 43 -3.36 3.06 -31.20
CA SER A 43 -4.66 2.48 -31.55
C SER A 43 -5.31 1.99 -30.24
N PRO A 44 -6.65 2.07 -30.04
CA PRO A 44 -7.26 1.85 -28.73
C PRO A 44 -7.28 0.40 -28.21
N ALA A 45 -6.67 -0.56 -28.90
CA ALA A 45 -6.53 -1.92 -28.42
C ALA A 45 -5.35 -2.06 -27.43
N TRP A 46 -5.47 -2.95 -26.45
CA TRP A 46 -4.56 -3.16 -25.31
C TRP A 46 -4.69 -2.18 -24.12
N ILE A 47 -5.94 -1.86 -23.74
CA ILE A 47 -6.27 -1.73 -22.31
C ILE A 47 -6.46 -3.16 -21.78
N GLY A 48 -5.55 -3.64 -20.94
CA GLY A 48 -5.73 -4.89 -20.19
C GLY A 48 -6.68 -4.66 -19.00
N THR A 49 -7.43 -5.68 -18.60
CA THR A 49 -8.40 -5.60 -17.50
C THR A 49 -7.70 -5.63 -16.13
N HIS A 50 -8.38 -5.15 -15.07
CA HIS A 50 -7.83 -5.14 -13.70
C HIS A 50 -7.55 -6.57 -13.17
N LEU A 51 -8.14 -7.61 -13.78
CA LEU A 51 -8.00 -9.02 -13.38
C LEU A 51 -6.92 -9.80 -14.15
N ASP A 52 -6.50 -9.34 -15.33
CA ASP A 52 -5.42 -9.96 -16.11
C ASP A 52 -4.09 -10.04 -15.32
N PHE A 53 -3.88 -9.11 -14.38
CA PHE A 53 -2.67 -9.05 -13.54
C PHE A 53 -2.66 -10.07 -12.39
N LEU A 54 -3.79 -10.72 -12.09
CA LEU A 54 -3.94 -11.67 -10.97
C LEU A 54 -4.02 -13.15 -11.42
N GLN A 55 -4.13 -13.43 -12.74
CA GLN A 55 -4.22 -14.80 -13.27
C GLN A 55 -2.98 -15.21 -14.09
N LEU A 56 -1.89 -15.59 -13.40
CA LEU A 56 -0.81 -16.35 -14.03
C LEU A 56 -1.28 -17.78 -14.35
N GLY A 57 -1.60 -18.03 -15.63
CA GLY A 57 -2.19 -19.28 -16.08
C GLY A 57 -1.29 -20.53 -15.87
N PRO A 58 -1.88 -21.75 -15.74
CA PRO A 58 -1.16 -22.94 -15.27
C PRO A 58 0.08 -23.36 -16.08
N LYS A 59 0.21 -22.93 -17.34
CA LYS A 59 1.31 -23.34 -18.23
C LYS A 59 2.68 -22.73 -17.90
N GLN A 60 2.76 -21.73 -17.01
CA GLN A 60 4.06 -21.19 -16.56
C GLN A 60 4.61 -21.90 -15.29
N GLN A 61 3.80 -22.68 -14.58
CA GLN A 61 4.21 -23.32 -13.31
C GLN A 61 5.22 -24.48 -13.48
N GLN A 62 5.44 -24.99 -14.70
CA GLN A 62 6.37 -26.10 -14.97
C GLN A 62 7.84 -25.71 -15.17
N LEU A 63 8.19 -24.41 -15.10
CA LEU A 63 9.56 -23.92 -15.25
C LEU A 63 10.29 -23.60 -13.93
N LEU A 64 9.66 -23.87 -12.78
CA LEU A 64 10.19 -23.57 -11.44
C LEU A 64 10.36 -24.82 -10.56
N ALA A 65 11.08 -25.82 -11.08
CA ALA A 65 11.63 -26.89 -10.25
C ALA A 65 13.01 -26.47 -9.71
N PRO A 66 13.25 -26.46 -8.37
CA PRO A 66 14.52 -26.02 -7.82
C PRO A 66 15.64 -27.04 -8.08
N LEU A 67 16.74 -26.56 -8.69
CA LEU A 67 17.99 -27.32 -8.74
C LEU A 67 18.61 -27.38 -7.34
N ALA A 68 19.11 -28.57 -6.95
CA ALA A 68 19.74 -28.77 -5.65
C ALA A 68 21.04 -27.95 -5.50
N PRO A 69 21.34 -27.41 -4.30
CA PRO A 69 22.53 -26.59 -4.09
C PRO A 69 23.82 -27.42 -4.13
N HIS A 70 24.82 -26.94 -4.88
CA HIS A 70 26.18 -27.47 -4.82
C HIS A 70 26.87 -27.07 -3.50
N PRO A 71 27.77 -27.92 -2.95
CA PRO A 71 28.49 -27.62 -1.72
C PRO A 71 29.55 -26.52 -1.91
N PRO A 72 29.84 -25.71 -0.88
CA PRO A 72 30.86 -24.66 -0.96
C PRO A 72 32.30 -25.23 -0.94
N PRO A 73 33.28 -24.53 -1.56
CA PRO A 73 34.69 -24.90 -1.50
C PRO A 73 35.32 -24.67 -0.11
N PRO A 74 36.42 -25.35 0.22
CA PRO A 74 37.04 -25.30 1.55
C PRO A 74 37.76 -23.96 1.85
N ILE A 75 37.85 -23.65 3.15
CA ILE A 75 38.45 -22.41 3.69
C ILE A 75 39.91 -22.68 4.11
N SER A 76 40.83 -21.78 3.73
CA SER A 76 42.22 -21.76 4.19
C SER A 76 42.40 -20.85 5.43
N PRO A 77 43.31 -21.17 6.37
CA PRO A 77 43.51 -20.41 7.60
C PRO A 77 44.27 -19.07 7.39
N PRO A 78 44.17 -18.12 8.34
CA PRO A 78 44.76 -16.78 8.23
C PRO A 78 46.22 -16.70 8.74
N ASP A 79 47.01 -15.85 8.10
CA ASP A 79 48.39 -15.53 8.49
C ASP A 79 48.49 -14.39 9.52
N ARG A 80 49.62 -14.33 10.25
CA ARG A 80 49.86 -13.37 11.37
C ARG A 80 51.04 -12.42 11.14
N ALA A 81 50.75 -11.12 11.02
CA ALA A 81 51.63 -10.00 11.42
C ALA A 81 50.73 -8.77 11.72
N ALA A 82 50.84 -7.96 12.78
CA ALA A 82 51.99 -7.35 13.49
C ALA A 82 52.68 -6.23 12.68
N ALA A 83 52.94 -5.01 13.20
CA ALA A 83 52.48 -4.35 14.44
C ALA A 83 52.85 -2.84 14.42
N ARG A 84 52.30 -2.04 15.37
CA ARG A 84 52.64 -0.62 15.68
C ARG A 84 52.16 0.42 14.65
N GLY A 85 51.81 1.66 15.01
CA GLY A 85 51.61 2.26 16.35
C GLY A 85 51.66 3.80 16.37
N LEU A 86 51.19 4.40 17.48
CA LEU A 86 51.30 5.82 17.89
C LEU A 86 50.52 6.90 17.09
N GLY A 87 49.90 7.84 17.84
CA GLY A 87 49.92 9.26 17.46
C GLY A 87 48.62 10.08 17.56
N GLY A 88 48.56 11.00 18.52
CA GLY A 88 48.05 12.37 18.30
C GLY A 88 46.58 12.68 18.63
N CYS A 89 46.38 13.52 19.65
CA CYS A 89 45.08 14.11 20.00
C CYS A 89 44.62 15.17 18.99
N ARG A 90 43.29 15.34 18.84
CA ARG A 90 42.65 16.63 19.13
C ARG A 90 41.13 16.54 19.27
N GLU A 91 40.59 17.27 20.23
CA GLU A 91 39.17 17.61 20.29
C GLU A 91 38.81 18.61 19.19
N LEU A 92 37.55 18.58 18.75
CA LEU A 92 36.86 19.74 18.21
C LEU A 92 35.36 19.54 18.41
N GLU A 93 34.76 20.34 19.29
CA GLU A 93 33.31 20.39 19.45
C GLU A 93 32.65 20.91 18.16
N MET A 94 31.53 20.31 17.74
CA MET A 94 30.47 21.07 17.07
C MET A 94 29.10 20.66 17.59
N ARG A 95 28.35 21.67 18.04
CA ARG A 95 27.01 21.53 18.61
C ARG A 95 25.98 21.53 17.48
N PRO A 96 25.11 20.51 17.34
CA PRO A 96 23.98 20.61 16.43
C PRO A 96 22.96 21.61 16.99
N ALA A 97 22.47 22.53 16.15
CA ALA A 97 21.38 23.42 16.51
C ALA A 97 20.04 22.65 16.41
N ALA A 98 19.32 22.54 17.53
CA ALA A 98 18.06 21.81 17.58
C ALA A 98 16.89 22.63 16.99
N ALA A 99 16.26 22.11 15.94
CA ALA A 99 14.97 22.59 15.45
C ALA A 99 13.83 21.84 16.17
N ALA A 100 13.37 22.38 17.31
CA ALA A 100 12.34 21.75 18.12
C ALA A 100 10.93 22.07 17.60
N ALA A 101 10.23 21.07 17.05
CA ALA A 101 8.83 21.15 16.65
C ALA A 101 7.90 20.56 17.73
N ALA A 102 7.97 21.09 18.95
CA ALA A 102 7.14 20.63 20.07
C ALA A 102 5.71 21.19 19.98
N SER A 103 4.75 20.36 19.56
CA SER A 103 3.32 20.71 19.58
C SER A 103 2.76 20.61 21.00
N VAL A 104 2.66 21.76 21.69
CA VAL A 104 2.18 21.82 23.08
C VAL A 104 0.66 21.73 23.15
N LEU A 105 0.16 20.75 23.91
CA LEU A 105 -1.25 20.59 24.27
C LEU A 105 -1.84 21.88 24.87
N HIS A 106 -3.02 22.29 24.41
CA HIS A 106 -3.85 23.32 25.06
C HIS A 106 -5.33 22.88 25.09
N ALA A 107 -5.77 22.42 26.26
CA ALA A 107 -7.18 22.08 26.52
C ALA A 107 -7.81 23.11 27.47
N PRO A 108 -8.94 23.75 27.11
CA PRO A 108 -9.61 24.71 27.99
C PRO A 108 -10.43 23.97 29.07
N ARG A 109 -10.04 24.15 30.34
CA ARG A 109 -10.87 23.71 31.48
C ARG A 109 -12.25 24.40 31.44
N ARG A 110 -13.33 23.63 31.55
CA ARG A 110 -14.65 24.15 31.99
C ARG A 110 -14.95 23.73 33.43
N ALA A 111 -15.65 24.61 34.14
CA ALA A 111 -15.83 24.54 35.59
C ALA A 111 -17.06 23.71 36.01
N ARG A 112 -17.07 23.34 37.30
CA ARG A 112 -18.17 22.59 37.95
C ARG A 112 -19.47 23.39 37.97
N GLY A 113 -20.59 22.71 37.73
CA GLY A 113 -21.93 23.11 38.16
C GLY A 113 -22.67 21.86 38.63
N ALA A 114 -23.27 21.90 39.82
CA ALA A 114 -23.89 20.72 40.45
C ALA A 114 -25.29 21.04 40.95
N VAL A 115 -26.28 20.20 40.60
CA VAL A 115 -27.65 20.28 41.12
C VAL A 115 -28.23 18.87 41.31
N SER A 116 -28.70 18.62 42.54
CA SER A 116 -29.71 17.65 43.04
C SER A 116 -29.91 16.28 42.37
N LEU A 117 -29.97 15.24 43.21
CA LEU A 117 -30.76 14.04 42.92
C LEU A 117 -32.26 14.35 42.95
N VAL A 118 -33.04 13.60 42.18
CA VAL A 118 -34.44 13.22 42.50
C VAL A 118 -34.59 11.74 42.14
N ALA A 119 -35.06 10.92 43.08
CA ALA A 119 -35.35 9.51 42.83
C ALA A 119 -36.86 9.29 42.67
N ALA A 120 -37.26 8.60 41.60
CA ALA A 120 -38.64 8.19 41.37
C ALA A 120 -38.70 6.68 41.12
N ARG A 121 -39.37 5.95 42.02
CA ARG A 121 -39.71 4.53 41.83
C ARG A 121 -41.11 4.43 41.21
N CYS A 122 -41.25 3.71 40.10
CA CYS A 122 -42.50 3.08 39.68
C CYS A 122 -42.20 1.62 39.31
N ALA A 123 -43.18 0.74 39.48
CA ALA A 123 -43.06 -0.70 39.22
C ALA A 123 -44.37 -1.27 38.66
N SER A 124 -44.30 -2.45 38.04
CA SER A 124 -45.37 -3.12 37.27
C SER A 124 -45.79 -2.38 35.98
N SER A 125 -46.35 -3.02 34.95
CA SER A 125 -46.85 -4.41 34.86
C SER A 125 -46.48 -5.11 33.54
N SER A 126 -46.57 -6.44 33.52
CA SER A 126 -46.19 -7.31 32.40
C SER A 126 -47.26 -7.46 31.31
N SER A 127 -46.84 -7.57 30.05
CA SER A 127 -47.51 -8.36 28.99
C SER A 127 -46.52 -8.69 27.88
N PRO A 128 -46.46 -9.93 27.35
CA PRO A 128 -45.48 -10.33 26.34
C PRO A 128 -45.96 -10.00 24.92
N SER A 129 -45.32 -9.03 24.26
CA SER A 129 -45.40 -8.88 22.80
C SER A 129 -44.34 -9.73 22.11
N VAL A 130 -44.60 -10.14 20.87
CA VAL A 130 -43.73 -11.06 20.11
C VAL A 130 -42.51 -10.31 19.56
N ALA A 131 -41.54 -10.05 20.42
CA ALA A 131 -40.21 -9.58 20.06
C ALA A 131 -39.24 -10.78 20.05
N ALA A 132 -39.36 -11.63 19.04
CA ALA A 132 -38.26 -12.49 18.62
C ALA A 132 -37.19 -11.61 17.96
N ALA A 133 -36.50 -10.81 18.78
CA ALA A 133 -35.31 -10.12 18.35
C ALA A 133 -34.33 -11.17 17.83
N ALA A 134 -33.88 -11.02 16.59
CA ALA A 134 -32.76 -11.80 16.11
C ALA A 134 -31.59 -11.51 17.05
N ALA A 135 -31.12 -12.52 17.76
CA ALA A 135 -29.91 -12.41 18.54
C ALA A 135 -28.77 -12.27 17.52
N ALA A 136 -28.35 -11.02 17.28
CA ALA A 136 -27.21 -10.71 16.44
C ALA A 136 -26.05 -11.59 16.90
N THR A 137 -25.64 -12.52 16.04
CA THR A 137 -24.67 -13.54 16.41
C THR A 137 -23.31 -12.88 16.38
N SER A 138 -22.91 -12.28 17.50
CA SER A 138 -21.64 -11.56 17.63
C SER A 138 -20.48 -12.56 17.56
N TYR A 139 -20.02 -12.83 16.34
CA TYR A 139 -18.85 -13.67 16.09
C TYR A 139 -17.61 -13.02 16.69
N ASP A 140 -16.77 -13.81 17.35
CA ASP A 140 -15.37 -13.42 17.53
C ASP A 140 -14.66 -13.39 16.16
N HIS A 141 -13.53 -12.69 16.08
CA HIS A 141 -12.80 -12.48 14.84
C HIS A 141 -12.32 -13.78 14.17
N VAL A 142 -11.95 -14.81 14.94
CA VAL A 142 -11.48 -16.10 14.39
C VAL A 142 -12.66 -16.87 13.79
N SER A 143 -13.78 -16.94 14.49
CA SER A 143 -15.02 -17.55 13.99
C SER A 143 -15.57 -16.79 12.79
N PHE A 144 -15.56 -15.46 12.79
CA PHE A 144 -16.02 -14.64 11.67
C PHE A 144 -15.18 -14.86 10.40
N VAL A 145 -13.84 -14.82 10.52
CA VAL A 145 -12.96 -15.02 9.36
C VAL A 145 -13.15 -16.42 8.76
N LYS A 146 -13.35 -17.43 9.61
CA LYS A 146 -13.60 -18.82 9.20
C LYS A 146 -14.97 -19.04 8.56
N GLU A 147 -16.04 -18.54 9.19
CA GLU A 147 -17.42 -18.91 8.85
C GLU A 147 -18.15 -17.88 7.97
N VAL A 148 -17.73 -16.61 8.01
CA VAL A 148 -18.30 -15.52 7.20
C VAL A 148 -17.35 -15.10 6.09
N ALA A 149 -16.05 -14.89 6.37
CA ALA A 149 -15.05 -14.55 5.34
C ALA A 149 -14.49 -15.77 4.58
N ALA A 150 -14.89 -16.99 4.97
CA ALA A 150 -14.58 -18.24 4.27
C ALA A 150 -13.10 -18.36 3.89
N THR A 151 -12.22 -18.24 4.88
CA THR A 151 -10.78 -18.41 4.74
C THR A 151 -10.18 -18.89 6.06
N ASP A 152 -8.99 -19.47 6.03
CA ASP A 152 -8.26 -19.81 7.24
C ASP A 152 -7.94 -18.53 8.04
N PRO A 153 -8.31 -18.44 9.34
CA PRO A 153 -7.96 -17.31 10.18
C PRO A 153 -6.44 -17.16 10.33
N PRO A 154 -5.87 -15.94 10.21
CA PRO A 154 -4.44 -15.71 10.41
C PRO A 154 -3.92 -16.25 11.74
N GLU A 155 -2.69 -16.75 11.72
CA GLU A 155 -1.99 -17.13 12.94
C GLU A 155 -1.89 -15.92 13.89
N HIS A 156 -1.97 -16.19 15.20
CA HIS A 156 -1.87 -15.19 16.26
C HIS A 156 -2.87 -14.00 16.18
N LEU A 157 -3.98 -14.12 15.44
CA LEU A 157 -5.03 -13.07 15.35
C LEU A 157 -5.52 -12.58 16.72
N ASN A 158 -5.76 -13.48 17.67
CA ASN A 158 -6.16 -13.10 19.03
C ASN A 158 -5.04 -12.36 19.80
N SER A 159 -3.78 -12.73 19.58
CA SER A 159 -2.63 -11.99 20.13
C SER A 159 -2.53 -10.59 19.54
N LEU A 160 -2.86 -10.39 18.25
CA LEU A 160 -2.94 -9.07 17.65
C LEU A 160 -4.06 -8.24 18.27
N LEU A 161 -5.26 -8.78 18.45
CA LEU A 161 -6.37 -8.07 19.11
C LEU A 161 -5.99 -7.62 20.53
N ASN A 162 -5.40 -8.50 21.34
CA ASN A 162 -4.88 -8.15 22.66
C ASN A 162 -3.84 -7.01 22.57
N VAL A 163 -2.91 -7.09 21.61
CA VAL A 163 -1.86 -6.08 21.39
C VAL A 163 -2.45 -4.72 21.02
N LEU A 164 -3.46 -4.67 20.16
CA LEU A 164 -4.17 -3.45 19.77
C LEU A 164 -4.91 -2.85 20.98
N GLN A 165 -5.57 -3.69 21.78
CA GLN A 165 -6.19 -3.25 23.03
C GLN A 165 -5.16 -2.70 24.04
N ALA A 166 -3.99 -3.33 24.15
CA ALA A 166 -2.88 -2.85 25.01
C ALA A 166 -2.27 -1.52 24.52
N ARG A 167 -2.37 -1.20 23.22
CA ARG A 167 -2.05 0.14 22.67
C ARG A 167 -3.11 1.21 23.00
N GLY A 168 -4.21 0.83 23.64
CA GLY A 168 -5.35 1.71 23.93
C GLY A 168 -6.32 1.88 22.75
N GLU A 169 -6.31 0.96 21.78
CA GLU A 169 -7.28 0.92 20.68
C GLU A 169 -8.57 0.20 21.12
N ASN A 170 -9.72 0.65 20.63
CA ASN A 170 -11.01 0.00 20.89
C ASN A 170 -11.18 -1.18 19.95
N ILE A 171 -11.48 -2.38 20.46
CA ILE A 171 -11.77 -3.54 19.62
C ILE A 171 -13.17 -3.39 18.99
N VAL A 172 -13.24 -3.57 17.68
CA VAL A 172 -14.46 -3.38 16.86
C VAL A 172 -15.09 -4.75 16.56
N SER A 173 -16.39 -4.81 16.27
CA SER A 173 -17.00 -6.07 15.78
C SER A 173 -16.49 -6.38 14.37
N PRO A 174 -16.12 -7.63 14.05
CA PRO A 174 -15.78 -8.01 12.68
C PRO A 174 -16.98 -7.88 11.71
N GLY A 175 -18.21 -7.83 12.24
CA GLY A 175 -19.44 -7.57 11.48
C GLY A 175 -19.73 -6.08 11.20
N ALA A 176 -19.11 -5.15 11.94
CA ALA A 176 -19.38 -3.71 11.87
C ALA A 176 -18.74 -3.03 10.65
N ARG A 177 -19.19 -3.42 9.46
CA ARG A 177 -18.59 -3.06 8.15
C ARG A 177 -19.39 -2.03 7.36
N ARG A 178 -20.38 -1.39 7.98
CA ARG A 178 -21.22 -0.38 7.34
C ARG A 178 -20.40 0.86 6.97
N GLY A 179 -20.58 1.38 5.76
CA GLY A 179 -19.80 2.51 5.24
C GLY A 179 -18.32 2.20 4.97
N LEU A 180 -17.88 0.95 5.15
CA LEU A 180 -16.52 0.52 4.82
C LEU A 180 -16.48 -0.15 3.44
N ILE A 181 -15.30 -0.14 2.84
CA ILE A 181 -14.97 -1.00 1.70
C ILE A 181 -15.33 -2.47 2.01
N PRO A 182 -16.14 -3.16 1.20
CA PRO A 182 -16.75 -4.44 1.58
C PRO A 182 -15.77 -5.64 1.66
N LEU A 183 -14.48 -5.41 1.43
CA LEU A 183 -13.42 -6.42 1.46
C LEU A 183 -12.69 -6.52 2.82
N VAL A 184 -12.98 -5.68 3.81
CA VAL A 184 -12.29 -5.74 5.12
C VAL A 184 -13.04 -6.51 6.20
N VAL A 185 -12.26 -6.98 7.18
CA VAL A 185 -12.73 -7.40 8.51
C VAL A 185 -12.12 -6.44 9.53
N PRO A 186 -12.91 -5.57 10.18
CA PRO A 186 -12.44 -4.69 11.25
C PRO A 186 -11.74 -5.46 12.37
N LEU A 187 -10.78 -4.82 13.03
CA LEU A 187 -10.10 -5.32 14.24
C LEU A 187 -10.18 -4.30 15.38
N SER A 188 -9.73 -3.07 15.13
CA SER A 188 -9.65 -2.02 16.14
C SER A 188 -9.76 -0.61 15.55
N GLU A 189 -10.29 0.31 16.35
CA GLU A 189 -10.29 1.75 16.10
C GLU A 189 -9.29 2.43 17.05
N SER A 190 -8.36 3.20 16.50
CA SER A 190 -7.39 3.95 17.29
C SER A 190 -8.04 5.16 17.98
N PRO A 191 -7.40 5.75 19.01
CA PRO A 191 -7.87 7.01 19.61
C PRO A 191 -7.93 8.22 18.64
N GLN A 192 -7.46 8.07 17.40
CA GLN A 192 -7.53 9.07 16.33
C GLN A 192 -8.67 8.80 15.32
N GLY A 193 -9.39 7.67 15.44
CA GLY A 193 -10.41 7.23 14.49
C GLY A 193 -9.87 6.41 13.31
N ASN A 194 -8.59 6.03 13.32
CA ASN A 194 -8.03 5.16 12.28
C ASN A 194 -8.49 3.71 12.52
N LEU A 195 -9.07 3.05 11.52
CA LEU A 195 -9.56 1.68 11.65
C LEU A 195 -8.55 0.65 11.13
N THR A 196 -7.93 -0.10 12.03
CA THR A 196 -7.11 -1.27 11.71
C THR A 196 -8.02 -2.45 11.33
N SER A 197 -7.70 -3.15 10.24
CA SER A 197 -8.50 -4.23 9.68
C SER A 197 -7.63 -5.32 9.03
N LEU A 198 -8.20 -6.52 8.81
CA LEU A 198 -7.69 -7.49 7.84
C LEU A 198 -8.34 -7.24 6.47
N LEU A 199 -7.59 -7.43 5.38
CA LEU A 199 -8.13 -7.42 4.02
C LEU A 199 -8.39 -8.85 3.50
N ARG A 200 -9.65 -9.17 3.21
CA ARG A 200 -10.04 -10.38 2.47
C ARG A 200 -9.97 -10.08 0.97
N TRP A 201 -8.80 -10.32 0.38
CA TRP A 201 -8.68 -10.31 -1.08
C TRP A 201 -9.69 -11.29 -1.71
N PRO A 202 -10.51 -10.87 -2.68
CA PRO A 202 -11.59 -11.69 -3.22
C PRO A 202 -11.06 -12.88 -4.03
N THR A 203 -10.03 -12.65 -4.83
CA THR A 203 -9.36 -13.64 -5.69
C THR A 203 -7.96 -13.99 -5.15
N ALA A 204 -7.81 -14.05 -3.83
CA ALA A 204 -6.54 -14.35 -3.15
C ALA A 204 -5.84 -15.61 -3.71
N PRO A 205 -4.57 -15.52 -4.17
CA PRO A 205 -3.78 -16.68 -4.53
C PRO A 205 -3.60 -17.65 -3.36
N ARG A 206 -3.48 -18.95 -3.65
CA ARG A 206 -3.24 -19.97 -2.60
C ARG A 206 -1.94 -19.66 -1.84
N GLY A 207 -2.04 -19.54 -0.52
CA GLY A 207 -0.91 -19.18 0.35
C GLY A 207 -0.68 -17.68 0.52
N MET A 208 -1.53 -16.81 -0.06
CA MET A 208 -1.59 -15.40 0.34
C MET A 208 -2.35 -15.30 1.67
N GLU A 209 -1.64 -14.95 2.74
CA GLU A 209 -2.24 -14.57 4.03
C GLU A 209 -3.05 -13.27 3.91
N MET A 210 -3.98 -13.05 4.84
CA MET A 210 -4.70 -11.77 4.92
C MET A 210 -3.76 -10.66 5.40
N PRO A 211 -3.50 -9.60 4.62
CA PRO A 211 -2.69 -8.50 5.07
C PRO A 211 -3.45 -7.60 6.06
N VAL A 212 -2.70 -6.96 6.96
CA VAL A 212 -3.23 -5.96 7.88
C VAL A 212 -3.21 -4.61 7.17
N VAL A 213 -4.34 -3.91 7.21
CA VAL A 213 -4.57 -2.63 6.53
C VAL A 213 -5.18 -1.61 7.49
N GLU A 214 -4.99 -0.33 7.18
CA GLU A 214 -5.73 0.79 7.76
C GLU A 214 -6.78 1.25 6.75
N VAL A 215 -8.04 1.40 7.18
CA VAL A 215 -9.11 1.96 6.35
C VAL A 215 -9.09 3.48 6.46
N ARG A 216 -9.26 4.16 5.33
CA ARG A 216 -9.31 5.63 5.20
C ARG A 216 -10.40 6.03 4.21
N ASP A 217 -10.73 7.33 4.22
CA ASP A 217 -11.74 8.00 3.39
C ASP A 217 -11.67 7.63 1.89
N HIS A 218 -10.48 7.31 1.40
CA HIS A 218 -10.19 7.02 -0.02
C HIS A 218 -9.53 5.63 -0.21
N GLY A 219 -9.94 4.63 0.58
CA GLY A 219 -9.53 3.24 0.44
C GLY A 219 -8.59 2.75 1.55
N LEU A 220 -7.58 1.96 1.18
CA LEU A 220 -6.76 1.19 2.12
C LEU A 220 -5.28 1.59 2.09
N TRP A 221 -4.68 1.65 3.27
CA TRP A 221 -3.23 1.70 3.47
C TRP A 221 -2.72 0.36 4.00
N LEU A 222 -1.75 -0.24 3.31
CA LEU A 222 -1.17 -1.53 3.74
C LEU A 222 -0.20 -1.33 4.91
N LEU A 223 -0.53 -1.92 6.07
CA LEU A 223 0.27 -1.84 7.30
C LEU A 223 1.29 -2.98 7.41
N ALA A 224 0.91 -4.20 7.01
CA ALA A 224 1.78 -5.38 6.99
C ALA A 224 1.24 -6.47 6.07
N LYS A 225 2.10 -7.37 5.57
CA LYS A 225 1.67 -8.47 4.68
C LYS A 225 0.84 -9.56 5.39
N ASN A 226 1.00 -9.69 6.70
CA ASN A 226 0.29 -10.63 7.55
C ASN A 226 0.27 -10.14 9.01
N VAL A 227 -0.46 -10.85 9.87
CA VAL A 227 -0.56 -10.55 11.31
C VAL A 227 0.81 -10.63 12.01
N ASN A 228 1.60 -11.68 11.74
CA ASN A 228 2.87 -11.91 12.42
C ASN A 228 3.89 -10.78 12.20
N GLN A 229 3.97 -10.23 10.98
CA GLN A 229 4.80 -9.06 10.67
C GLN A 229 4.33 -7.80 11.40
N TYR A 230 3.01 -7.61 11.58
CA TYR A 230 2.49 -6.44 12.28
C TYR A 230 2.73 -6.50 13.79
N ILE A 231 2.51 -7.66 14.43
CA ILE A 231 2.86 -7.87 15.85
C ILE A 231 4.36 -7.64 16.07
N HIS A 232 5.22 -8.27 15.25
CA HIS A 232 6.68 -8.11 15.36
C HIS A 232 7.10 -6.64 15.21
N ARG A 233 6.53 -5.92 14.25
CA ARG A 233 6.77 -4.47 14.09
C ARG A 233 6.40 -3.68 15.35
N ILE A 234 5.20 -3.88 15.90
CA ILE A 234 4.74 -3.17 17.10
C ILE A 234 5.69 -3.41 18.28
N LEU A 235 6.13 -4.66 18.50
CA LEU A 235 7.06 -5.00 19.58
C LEU A 235 8.44 -4.36 19.39
N VAL A 236 8.96 -4.33 18.16
CA VAL A 236 10.24 -3.71 17.80
C VAL A 236 10.18 -2.17 17.95
N GLU A 237 9.09 -1.54 17.51
CA GLU A 237 8.88 -0.09 17.67
C GLU A 237 8.75 0.28 19.17
N ALA A 238 8.05 -0.53 19.97
CA ALA A 238 7.93 -0.33 21.42
C ALA A 238 9.24 -0.57 22.20
N ASP A 239 10.02 -1.60 21.83
CA ASP A 239 11.31 -1.91 22.47
C ASP A 239 12.38 -0.86 22.12
N SER A 240 12.37 -0.35 20.88
CA SER A 240 13.24 0.78 20.50
C SER A 240 12.83 2.08 21.20
N SER A 241 11.53 2.30 21.44
CA SER A 241 11.04 3.51 22.15
C SER A 241 11.36 3.48 23.65
N ALA A 242 11.61 2.30 24.22
CA ALA A 242 11.93 2.13 25.64
C ALA A 242 13.23 2.84 26.09
N GLU A 243 14.14 3.16 25.16
CA GLU A 243 15.41 3.84 25.46
C GLU A 243 15.27 5.38 25.64
N SER A 244 14.10 5.95 25.32
CA SER A 244 13.86 7.40 25.41
C SER A 244 13.66 7.92 26.84
N GLY A 245 13.35 7.04 27.80
CA GLY A 245 13.13 7.40 29.21
C GLY A 245 11.77 8.03 29.52
N ASP A 246 10.78 7.92 28.62
CA ASP A 246 9.41 8.38 28.87
C ASP A 246 8.62 7.37 29.73
N ASP A 247 8.36 7.72 30.98
CA ASP A 247 7.63 6.87 31.95
C ASP A 247 6.23 6.46 31.46
N LEU A 248 5.57 7.26 30.61
CA LEU A 248 4.22 6.94 30.13
C LEU A 248 4.20 5.68 29.24
N TRP A 249 5.26 5.48 28.45
CA TRP A 249 5.42 4.29 27.61
C TRP A 249 5.82 3.04 28.42
N SER A 250 6.24 3.18 29.68
CA SER A 250 6.74 2.05 30.47
C SER A 250 5.67 1.01 30.79
N ALA A 251 4.46 1.45 31.16
CA ALA A 251 3.34 0.58 31.48
C ALA A 251 2.78 -0.10 30.22
N VAL A 252 2.43 0.70 29.20
CA VAL A 252 1.94 0.23 27.88
C VAL A 252 2.86 -0.84 27.28
N ARG A 253 4.18 -0.66 27.41
CA ARG A 253 5.19 -1.64 26.97
C ARG A 253 5.12 -2.95 27.75
N ASP A 254 4.99 -2.93 29.07
CA ASP A 254 5.01 -4.19 29.83
C ASP A 254 3.64 -4.92 29.71
N ASP A 255 2.54 -4.18 29.52
CA ASP A 255 1.23 -4.71 29.10
C ASP A 255 1.28 -5.36 27.70
N LEU A 256 1.95 -4.73 26.73
CA LEU A 256 2.10 -5.25 25.36
C LEU A 256 2.71 -6.65 25.30
N TRP A 257 3.77 -6.93 26.08
CA TRP A 257 4.39 -8.27 26.07
C TRP A 257 3.49 -9.31 26.76
N SER A 258 2.70 -8.92 27.75
CA SER A 258 1.66 -9.78 28.33
C SER A 258 0.51 -10.04 27.33
N ALA A 259 0.19 -9.07 26.48
CA ALA A 259 -0.92 -9.13 25.54
C ALA A 259 -0.69 -10.12 24.38
N VAL A 260 0.54 -10.21 23.84
CA VAL A 260 0.87 -11.19 22.78
C VAL A 260 0.75 -12.63 23.32
N GLY A 261 1.03 -12.83 24.61
CA GLY A 261 1.08 -14.15 25.24
C GLY A 261 2.27 -15.00 24.78
N GLU A 262 2.14 -16.32 24.88
CA GLU A 262 3.22 -17.29 24.59
C GLU A 262 3.80 -17.16 23.17
N ALA A 263 2.98 -16.72 22.20
CA ALA A 263 3.43 -16.44 20.83
C ALA A 263 4.53 -15.37 20.76
N GLY A 264 4.53 -14.39 21.68
CA GLY A 264 5.45 -13.24 21.64
C GLY A 264 6.92 -13.64 21.67
N GLY A 265 7.28 -14.66 22.45
CA GLY A 265 8.65 -15.18 22.53
C GLY A 265 9.18 -15.80 21.23
N ASN A 266 8.28 -16.26 20.36
CA ASN A 266 8.62 -16.79 19.03
C ASN A 266 8.63 -15.69 17.95
N ILE A 267 7.86 -14.61 18.14
CA ILE A 267 7.75 -13.49 17.21
C ILE A 267 8.92 -12.51 17.39
N TYR A 268 9.18 -12.04 18.62
CA TYR A 268 10.25 -11.08 18.94
C TYR A 268 10.74 -11.21 20.39
N LYS A 269 12.03 -11.48 20.58
CA LYS A 269 12.68 -11.42 21.90
C LYS A 269 13.06 -9.98 22.23
N ARG A 270 12.64 -9.51 23.41
CA ARG A 270 12.98 -8.17 23.94
C ARG A 270 14.48 -7.98 24.01
N GLY A 271 14.98 -6.85 23.51
CA GLY A 271 16.39 -6.51 23.35
C GLY A 271 17.01 -6.91 22.00
N ASP A 272 16.37 -7.71 21.16
CA ASP A 272 16.97 -8.20 19.90
C ASP A 272 17.33 -7.08 18.91
N PHE A 273 16.56 -5.99 18.87
CA PHE A 273 16.93 -4.79 18.10
C PHE A 273 18.29 -4.25 18.55
N LYS A 274 18.51 -4.10 19.85
CA LYS A 274 19.77 -3.61 20.43
C LYS A 274 20.91 -4.61 20.27
N GLU A 275 20.65 -5.90 20.50
CA GLU A 275 21.64 -6.98 20.29
C GLU A 275 22.09 -7.07 18.82
N SER A 276 21.22 -6.71 17.86
CA SER A 276 21.53 -6.75 16.42
C SER A 276 22.58 -5.74 15.94
N GLN A 277 22.84 -4.67 16.72
CA GLN A 277 23.76 -3.57 16.38
C GLN A 277 23.48 -2.93 15.00
N MET A 278 22.23 -2.93 14.53
CA MET A 278 21.86 -2.27 13.27
C MET A 278 21.80 -0.74 13.42
N ALA A 279 22.13 -0.03 12.34
CA ALA A 279 22.34 1.42 12.36
C ALA A 279 21.07 2.25 12.64
N ASP A 280 19.88 1.73 12.30
CA ASP A 280 18.59 2.36 12.59
C ASP A 280 17.45 1.32 12.60
N LEU A 281 16.31 1.72 13.17
CA LEU A 281 15.11 0.90 13.34
C LEU A 281 14.50 0.43 12.01
N ASP A 282 14.49 1.29 10.99
CA ASP A 282 13.93 0.98 9.68
C ASP A 282 14.81 -0.08 8.97
N VAL A 283 16.13 -0.03 9.15
CA VAL A 283 17.08 -1.04 8.67
C VAL A 283 16.91 -2.38 9.40
N TYR A 284 16.52 -2.40 10.67
CA TYR A 284 16.14 -3.64 11.35
C TYR A 284 14.83 -4.20 10.79
N LEU A 285 13.76 -3.40 10.77
CA LEU A 285 12.43 -3.82 10.31
C LEU A 285 12.48 -4.42 8.90
N LEU A 286 13.15 -3.74 7.95
CA LEU A 286 13.32 -4.20 6.56
C LEU A 286 14.23 -5.44 6.39
N LYS A 287 15.02 -5.83 7.39
CA LYS A 287 15.94 -6.99 7.33
C LYS A 287 15.55 -8.18 8.20
N LYS A 288 14.76 -7.95 9.25
CA LYS A 288 14.45 -8.94 10.30
C LYS A 288 12.97 -9.24 10.43
N VAL A 289 12.10 -8.34 9.96
CA VAL A 289 10.64 -8.48 10.11
C VAL A 289 9.95 -8.65 8.75
N GLY A 290 10.10 -7.68 7.85
CA GLY A 290 9.38 -7.69 6.58
C GLY A 290 9.52 -6.39 5.81
N LEU A 291 8.90 -6.34 4.63
CA LEU A 291 8.82 -5.12 3.83
C LEU A 291 7.55 -4.36 4.20
N PHE A 292 7.72 -3.09 4.56
CA PHE A 292 6.65 -2.19 5.00
C PHE A 292 6.56 -0.98 4.05
N PRO A 293 5.38 -0.68 3.48
CA PRO A 293 5.16 0.44 2.57
C PRO A 293 5.71 1.77 3.09
N ASP A 294 5.25 2.22 4.25
CA ASP A 294 5.63 3.51 4.86
C ASP A 294 7.13 3.60 5.17
N ILE A 295 7.79 2.49 5.48
CA ILE A 295 9.23 2.45 5.79
C ILE A 295 10.05 2.60 4.50
N ILE A 296 9.61 1.99 3.40
CA ILE A 296 10.26 2.13 2.08
C ILE A 296 10.09 3.56 1.56
N GLU A 297 8.88 4.13 1.68
CA GLU A 297 8.59 5.54 1.34
C GLU A 297 9.42 6.53 2.16
N ARG A 298 9.47 6.32 3.49
CA ARG A 298 10.28 7.09 4.44
C ARG A 298 11.77 6.97 4.14
N LYS A 299 12.27 5.79 3.76
CA LYS A 299 13.66 5.60 3.33
C LYS A 299 13.98 6.37 2.04
N ALA A 300 13.16 6.22 1.01
CA ALA A 300 13.32 6.94 -0.27
C ALA A 300 13.29 8.47 -0.06
N SER A 301 12.39 8.96 0.79
CA SER A 301 12.26 10.38 1.13
C SER A 301 13.52 10.91 1.82
N ARG A 302 14.08 10.19 2.81
CA ARG A 302 15.36 10.57 3.45
C ARG A 302 16.55 10.58 2.49
N HIS A 303 16.57 9.76 1.45
CA HIS A 303 17.61 9.86 0.40
C HIS A 303 17.40 11.12 -0.44
N LEU A 304 16.15 11.42 -0.85
CA LEU A 304 15.80 12.64 -1.59
C LEU A 304 16.17 13.92 -0.82
N GLU A 305 15.82 13.99 0.47
CA GLU A 305 16.11 15.10 1.39
C GLU A 305 17.62 15.38 1.54
N LYS A 306 18.45 14.34 1.42
CA LYS A 306 19.92 14.43 1.47
C LYS A 306 20.56 14.79 0.11
N GLY A 307 19.75 15.02 -0.94
CA GLY A 307 20.23 15.21 -2.31
C GLY A 307 20.67 13.92 -3.01
N ASP A 308 20.52 12.76 -2.37
CA ASP A 308 20.85 11.44 -2.92
C ASP A 308 19.71 10.93 -3.81
N HIS A 309 19.52 11.61 -4.95
CA HIS A 309 18.48 11.29 -5.92
C HIS A 309 18.65 9.89 -6.52
N VAL A 310 19.86 9.33 -6.54
CA VAL A 310 20.14 8.00 -7.09
C VAL A 310 19.61 6.92 -6.17
N SER A 311 19.97 6.91 -4.88
CA SER A 311 19.45 5.93 -3.94
C SER A 311 17.95 6.12 -3.67
N ALA A 312 17.46 7.36 -3.74
CA ALA A 312 16.03 7.64 -3.67
C ALA A 312 15.27 6.92 -4.80
N LEU A 313 15.66 7.15 -6.06
CA LEU A 313 15.05 6.48 -7.23
C LEU A 313 15.22 4.96 -7.19
N ILE A 314 16.37 4.43 -6.77
CA ILE A 314 16.58 2.98 -6.59
C ILE A 314 15.63 2.41 -5.53
N THR A 315 15.34 3.17 -4.46
CA THR A 315 14.38 2.75 -3.42
C THR A 315 12.93 2.81 -3.93
N GLY A 316 12.57 3.85 -4.69
CA GLY A 316 11.26 3.94 -5.36
C GLY A 316 11.03 2.84 -6.39
N GLU A 317 12.04 2.51 -7.18
CA GLU A 317 11.97 1.44 -8.18
C GLU A 317 12.08 0.03 -7.55
N PHE A 318 12.64 -0.10 -6.35
CA PHE A 318 12.53 -1.33 -5.56
C PHE A 318 11.09 -1.56 -5.06
N TYR A 319 10.38 -0.48 -4.74
CA TYR A 319 9.02 -0.49 -4.19
C TYR A 319 7.97 -0.92 -5.22
N THR A 320 8.08 -0.46 -6.48
CA THR A 320 7.18 -0.78 -7.62
C THR A 320 7.34 -2.18 -8.20
N ARG A 321 8.21 -3.01 -7.64
CA ARG A 321 8.34 -4.43 -8.01
C ARG A 321 7.26 -5.25 -7.29
N ASP A 322 7.31 -6.56 -7.45
CA ASP A 322 6.38 -7.53 -6.83
C ASP A 322 6.56 -7.68 -5.31
N GLN A 323 6.69 -6.55 -4.59
CA GLN A 323 6.74 -6.48 -3.14
C GLN A 323 5.34 -6.49 -2.55
N PHE A 324 4.37 -5.85 -3.22
CA PHE A 324 3.00 -5.65 -2.74
C PHE A 324 2.00 -5.85 -3.91
N PRO A 325 1.85 -7.09 -4.42
CA PRO A 325 0.96 -7.36 -5.55
C PRO A 325 -0.47 -6.87 -5.28
N GLY A 326 -1.10 -6.32 -6.31
CA GLY A 326 -2.45 -5.74 -6.25
C GLY A 326 -2.54 -4.32 -5.69
N PHE A 327 -1.49 -3.77 -5.06
CA PHE A 327 -1.50 -2.39 -4.55
C PHE A 327 -0.95 -1.38 -5.57
N GLY A 328 -1.72 -0.32 -5.85
CA GLY A 328 -1.32 0.81 -6.68
C GLY A 328 -0.39 1.82 -5.99
N ARG A 329 -0.44 1.90 -4.65
CA ARG A 329 0.35 2.86 -3.83
C ARG A 329 1.85 2.94 -4.17
N PRO A 330 2.59 1.84 -4.40
CA PRO A 330 4.00 1.91 -4.77
C PRO A 330 4.26 2.73 -6.03
N PHE A 331 3.38 2.61 -7.03
CA PHE A 331 3.46 3.30 -8.30
C PHE A 331 3.07 4.79 -8.18
N VAL A 332 2.09 5.11 -7.33
CA VAL A 332 1.80 6.51 -6.95
C VAL A 332 3.02 7.16 -6.30
N PHE A 333 3.63 6.50 -5.32
CA PHE A 333 4.78 7.06 -4.62
C PHE A 333 6.00 7.22 -5.55
N ASN A 334 6.31 6.23 -6.38
CA ASN A 334 7.42 6.31 -7.34
C ASN A 334 7.15 7.43 -8.38
N SER A 335 5.90 7.64 -8.80
CA SER A 335 5.51 8.81 -9.61
C SER A 335 5.80 10.15 -8.92
N VAL A 336 5.33 10.33 -7.67
CA VAL A 336 5.60 11.55 -6.88
C VAL A 336 7.11 11.78 -6.72
N LEU A 337 7.87 10.72 -6.46
CA LEU A 337 9.32 10.77 -6.31
C LEU A 337 10.02 11.20 -7.61
N GLN A 338 9.64 10.62 -8.74
CA GLN A 338 10.16 10.95 -10.07
C GLN A 338 9.80 12.39 -10.48
N LYS A 339 8.57 12.86 -10.19
CA LYS A 339 8.12 14.26 -10.41
C LYS A 339 8.98 15.23 -9.59
N ARG A 340 9.30 14.91 -8.32
CA ARG A 340 10.17 15.72 -7.44
C ARG A 340 11.62 15.85 -7.94
N VAL A 341 12.16 14.85 -8.65
CA VAL A 341 13.50 14.94 -9.28
C VAL A 341 13.45 15.39 -10.75
N GLY A 342 12.34 15.98 -11.19
CA GLY A 342 12.19 16.57 -12.54
C GLY A 342 11.98 15.57 -13.68
N ARG A 343 11.78 14.28 -13.38
CA ARG A 343 11.58 13.22 -14.39
C ARG A 343 10.10 13.05 -14.75
N THR A 344 9.46 14.12 -15.21
CA THR A 344 8.00 14.20 -15.42
C THR A 344 7.44 13.11 -16.33
N SER A 345 8.16 12.69 -17.37
CA SER A 345 7.69 11.64 -18.29
C SER A 345 7.67 10.25 -17.64
N GLU A 346 8.69 9.92 -16.84
CA GLU A 346 8.75 8.66 -16.09
C GLU A 346 7.64 8.66 -15.02
N ALA A 347 7.49 9.78 -14.31
CA ALA A 347 6.44 9.96 -13.31
C ALA A 347 5.03 9.76 -13.90
N LYS A 348 4.79 10.28 -15.11
CA LYS A 348 3.51 10.14 -15.81
C LYS A 348 3.17 8.67 -16.09
N GLU A 349 4.14 7.91 -16.59
CA GLU A 349 3.91 6.47 -16.85
C GLU A 349 3.82 5.65 -15.56
N SER A 350 4.54 6.02 -14.49
CA SER A 350 4.41 5.36 -13.18
C SER A 350 2.99 5.53 -12.60
N ALA A 351 2.40 6.72 -12.68
CA ALA A 351 1.00 6.94 -12.26
C ALA A 351 -0.01 6.21 -13.16
N ARG A 352 0.25 6.09 -14.46
CA ARG A 352 -0.56 5.28 -15.41
C ARG A 352 -0.48 3.78 -15.17
N VAL A 353 0.55 3.29 -14.47
CA VAL A 353 0.59 1.92 -13.94
C VAL A 353 -0.18 1.82 -12.63
N ALA A 354 -0.08 2.82 -11.75
CA ALA A 354 -0.85 2.88 -10.51
C ALA A 354 -2.36 2.74 -10.74
N LEU A 355 -2.91 3.50 -11.70
CA LEU A 355 -4.34 3.55 -12.02
C LEU A 355 -4.89 2.30 -12.73
N LYS A 356 -4.05 1.29 -13.01
CA LYS A 356 -4.46 -0.06 -13.44
C LYS A 356 -4.58 -1.05 -12.28
N SER A 357 -4.16 -0.64 -11.08
CA SER A 357 -4.48 -1.32 -9.82
C SER A 357 -5.83 -0.79 -9.33
N PRO A 358 -6.58 -1.54 -8.51
CA PRO A 358 -7.84 -1.06 -7.95
C PRO A 358 -7.64 0.25 -7.19
N TRP A 359 -8.53 1.23 -7.40
CA TRP A 359 -8.30 2.62 -6.99
C TRP A 359 -8.26 2.80 -5.47
N TRP A 360 -9.00 1.96 -4.74
CA TRP A 360 -8.92 1.85 -3.27
C TRP A 360 -7.56 1.34 -2.75
N THR A 361 -6.59 1.03 -3.61
CA THR A 361 -5.22 0.65 -3.24
C THR A 361 -4.16 1.70 -3.54
N LEU A 362 -4.55 2.86 -4.10
CA LEU A 362 -3.65 3.96 -4.45
C LEU A 362 -3.05 4.65 -3.21
N GLY A 363 -3.74 4.59 -2.08
CA GLY A 363 -3.38 5.28 -0.83
C GLY A 363 -3.41 6.81 -0.92
N CYS A 364 -4.08 7.35 -1.94
CA CYS A 364 -4.44 8.75 -2.14
C CYS A 364 -5.79 8.78 -2.88
N ARG A 365 -6.36 9.96 -3.11
CA ARG A 365 -7.52 10.10 -4.00
C ARG A 365 -7.18 9.71 -5.44
N TYR A 366 -8.20 9.31 -6.20
CA TYR A 366 -8.05 9.02 -7.64
C TYR A 366 -7.52 10.25 -8.38
N GLU A 367 -8.08 11.43 -8.14
CA GLU A 367 -7.74 12.68 -8.83
C GLU A 367 -6.26 13.05 -8.69
N GLU A 368 -5.65 12.75 -7.53
CA GLU A 368 -4.21 12.99 -7.28
C GLU A 368 -3.33 12.06 -8.12
N ALA A 369 -3.75 10.82 -8.33
CA ALA A 369 -3.09 9.89 -9.24
C ALA A 369 -3.38 10.23 -10.72
N ALA A 370 -4.58 10.72 -11.04
CA ALA A 370 -4.97 11.16 -12.39
C ALA A 370 -4.18 12.40 -12.85
N GLU A 371 -3.99 13.40 -11.99
CA GLU A 371 -3.14 14.58 -12.26
C GLU A 371 -1.69 14.16 -12.55
N LEU A 372 -1.15 13.20 -11.78
CA LEU A 372 0.16 12.61 -12.02
C LEU A 372 0.22 11.82 -13.35
N ALA A 373 -0.82 11.04 -13.66
CA ALA A 373 -0.98 10.30 -14.91
C ALA A 373 -1.28 11.19 -16.12
N GLY A 374 -1.53 12.49 -15.87
CA GLY A 374 -2.04 13.48 -16.82
C GLY A 374 -3.16 12.93 -17.68
N TRP A 375 -4.21 12.49 -16.97
CA TRP A 375 -5.56 12.14 -17.41
C TRP A 375 -6.54 13.10 -16.72
N GLU A 376 -7.71 13.31 -17.32
CA GLU A 376 -8.83 14.03 -16.72
C GLU A 376 -9.88 12.99 -16.25
N ASP A 377 -11.16 13.37 -16.18
CA ASP A 377 -12.24 12.49 -15.70
C ASP A 377 -12.61 11.36 -16.69
N GLU A 378 -11.90 11.26 -17.83
CA GLU A 378 -12.24 10.36 -18.94
C GLU A 378 -12.19 8.87 -18.56
N GLN A 379 -11.41 8.51 -17.53
CA GLN A 379 -11.43 7.13 -16.99
C GLN A 379 -12.59 6.89 -16.04
N ILE A 380 -13.06 7.89 -15.29
CA ILE A 380 -14.28 7.79 -14.49
C ILE A 380 -15.45 7.55 -15.44
N GLU A 381 -15.58 8.35 -16.49
CA GLU A 381 -16.66 8.22 -17.46
C GLU A 381 -16.58 6.90 -18.26
N PHE A 382 -15.38 6.43 -18.62
CA PHE A 382 -15.20 5.09 -19.22
C PHE A 382 -15.64 3.96 -18.28
N ILE A 383 -15.35 4.06 -16.98
CA ILE A 383 -15.77 3.05 -16.00
C ILE A 383 -17.29 3.14 -15.75
N ARG A 384 -17.86 4.36 -15.70
CA ARG A 384 -19.33 4.56 -15.64
C ARG A 384 -20.03 4.02 -16.89
N GLU A 385 -19.44 4.13 -18.08
CA GLU A 385 -19.94 3.46 -19.29
C GLU A 385 -19.86 1.93 -19.15
N LYS A 386 -18.74 1.39 -18.67
CA LYS A 386 -18.52 -0.06 -18.58
C LYS A 386 -19.44 -0.79 -17.61
N VAL A 387 -19.97 -0.15 -16.57
CA VAL A 387 -20.97 -0.75 -15.66
C VAL A 387 -22.41 -0.71 -16.22
N THR A 388 -22.67 -0.06 -17.36
CA THR A 388 -23.99 -0.10 -18.03
C THR A 388 -24.24 -1.43 -18.73
N GLU A 389 -25.52 -1.77 -18.97
CA GLU A 389 -25.90 -2.96 -19.74
C GLU A 389 -25.38 -2.90 -21.19
N GLU A 390 -25.35 -1.71 -21.79
CA GLU A 390 -24.72 -1.45 -23.08
C GLU A 390 -23.20 -1.77 -23.04
N GLY A 391 -22.51 -1.30 -22.00
CA GLY A 391 -21.06 -1.52 -21.77
C GLY A 391 -20.70 -2.99 -21.55
N LYS A 392 -21.53 -3.73 -20.80
CA LYS A 392 -21.44 -5.19 -20.62
C LYS A 392 -21.69 -5.94 -21.92
N GLN A 393 -22.75 -5.60 -22.66
CA GLN A 393 -23.05 -6.22 -23.94
C GLN A 393 -21.96 -5.99 -24.99
N ASP A 394 -21.34 -4.81 -25.02
CA ASP A 394 -20.18 -4.51 -25.87
C ASP A 394 -18.99 -5.43 -25.56
N ASP A 395 -18.68 -5.66 -24.29
CA ASP A 395 -17.61 -6.56 -23.88
C ASP A 395 -17.91 -8.05 -24.18
N LEU A 396 -19.17 -8.47 -24.04
CA LEU A 396 -19.64 -9.79 -24.50
C LEU A 396 -19.52 -9.93 -26.02
N LYS A 397 -19.89 -8.90 -26.80
CA LYS A 397 -19.72 -8.87 -28.27
C LYS A 397 -18.25 -8.90 -28.70
N LYS A 398 -17.34 -8.38 -27.85
CA LYS A 398 -15.87 -8.48 -28.00
C LYS A 398 -15.29 -9.84 -27.58
N GLY A 399 -16.12 -10.72 -27.02
CA GLY A 399 -15.73 -12.10 -26.68
C GLY A 399 -15.15 -12.28 -25.28
N LYS A 400 -15.36 -11.36 -24.33
CA LYS A 400 -15.11 -11.66 -22.91
C LYS A 400 -16.05 -12.77 -22.43
N ALA A 401 -15.57 -13.60 -21.51
CA ALA A 401 -16.40 -14.59 -20.82
C ALA A 401 -17.43 -13.87 -19.90
N PRO A 402 -18.68 -14.35 -19.79
CA PRO A 402 -19.69 -13.71 -18.94
C PRO A 402 -19.25 -13.53 -17.49
N GLU A 403 -18.57 -14.52 -16.93
CA GLU A 403 -18.01 -14.53 -15.58
C GLU A 403 -16.95 -13.43 -15.40
N GLN A 404 -16.17 -13.15 -16.45
CA GLN A 404 -15.20 -12.06 -16.44
C GLN A 404 -15.86 -10.68 -16.53
N VAL A 405 -16.96 -10.54 -17.28
CA VAL A 405 -17.69 -9.27 -17.42
C VAL A 405 -18.31 -8.84 -16.08
N VAL A 406 -18.88 -9.78 -15.31
CA VAL A 406 -19.45 -9.46 -13.99
C VAL A 406 -18.36 -9.24 -12.92
N LEU A 407 -17.19 -9.89 -13.03
CA LEU A 407 -16.05 -9.60 -12.14
C LEU A 407 -15.38 -8.25 -12.47
N ASP A 408 -15.33 -7.86 -13.76
CA ASP A 408 -14.93 -6.51 -14.16
C ASP A 408 -15.92 -5.47 -13.62
N GLU A 409 -17.25 -5.71 -13.71
CA GLU A 409 -18.28 -4.86 -13.08
C GLU A 409 -18.06 -4.72 -11.56
N ALA A 410 -17.77 -5.81 -10.85
CA ALA A 410 -17.47 -5.77 -9.41
C ALA A 410 -16.25 -4.90 -9.07
N ALA A 411 -15.18 -4.97 -9.87
CA ALA A 411 -14.00 -4.13 -9.72
C ALA A 411 -14.31 -2.65 -10.02
N PHE A 412 -15.05 -2.38 -11.10
CA PHE A 412 -15.47 -1.04 -11.50
C PHE A 412 -16.37 -0.37 -10.46
N LEU A 413 -17.32 -1.09 -9.85
CA LEU A 413 -18.16 -0.56 -8.77
C LEU A 413 -17.36 -0.21 -7.51
N MET A 414 -16.33 -1.00 -7.18
CA MET A 414 -15.42 -0.72 -6.07
C MET A 414 -14.57 0.54 -6.32
N ASP A 415 -14.08 0.69 -7.57
CA ASP A 415 -13.24 1.82 -7.94
C ASP A 415 -14.06 3.12 -8.03
N LEU A 416 -15.29 3.08 -8.56
CA LEU A 416 -16.23 4.21 -8.50
C LEU A 416 -16.62 4.59 -7.07
N ALA A 417 -16.91 3.63 -6.18
CA ALA A 417 -17.23 3.90 -4.77
C ALA A 417 -16.06 4.54 -4.00
N THR A 418 -14.81 4.36 -4.46
CA THR A 418 -13.63 5.07 -3.94
C THR A 418 -13.66 6.57 -4.27
N VAL A 419 -14.19 6.93 -5.45
CA VAL A 419 -14.32 8.32 -5.94
C VAL A 419 -15.57 8.99 -5.36
N ASP A 420 -16.71 8.30 -5.43
CA ASP A 420 -18.01 8.80 -4.98
C ASP A 420 -18.13 8.80 -3.43
N GLY A 421 -17.21 8.13 -2.72
CA GLY A 421 -17.08 8.14 -1.26
C GLY A 421 -18.16 7.36 -0.51
N ASN A 422 -18.97 6.55 -1.21
CA ASN A 422 -20.06 5.78 -0.63
C ASN A 422 -19.97 4.30 -1.00
N TRP A 423 -19.63 3.47 -0.01
CA TRP A 423 -19.57 2.02 -0.16
C TRP A 423 -20.93 1.34 0.01
N ASP A 424 -21.81 1.85 0.88
CA ASP A 424 -23.05 1.18 1.28
C ASP A 424 -23.97 0.90 0.07
N ASP A 425 -24.07 1.87 -0.86
CA ASP A 425 -24.93 1.80 -2.06
C ASP A 425 -24.54 0.71 -3.06
N VAL A 426 -23.25 0.33 -3.12
CA VAL A 426 -22.74 -0.62 -4.14
C VAL A 426 -22.59 -2.06 -3.63
N VAL A 427 -22.52 -2.29 -2.31
CA VAL A 427 -22.22 -3.61 -1.71
C VAL A 427 -23.12 -4.72 -2.26
N ASP A 428 -24.43 -4.46 -2.36
CA ASP A 428 -25.40 -5.48 -2.73
C ASP A 428 -25.27 -5.91 -4.21
N ARG A 429 -24.95 -4.98 -5.13
CA ARG A 429 -24.65 -5.34 -6.53
C ARG A 429 -23.30 -6.04 -6.64
N ILE A 430 -22.27 -5.59 -5.91
CA ILE A 430 -20.95 -6.26 -5.88
C ILE A 430 -21.12 -7.71 -5.40
N ALA A 431 -21.93 -7.95 -4.36
CA ALA A 431 -22.24 -9.31 -3.90
C ALA A 431 -22.94 -10.15 -4.97
N GLU A 432 -23.85 -9.57 -5.75
CA GLU A 432 -24.50 -10.25 -6.87
C GLU A 432 -23.48 -10.59 -7.99
N CYS A 433 -22.60 -9.66 -8.37
CA CYS A 433 -21.56 -9.91 -9.37
C CYS A 433 -20.65 -11.11 -8.98
N TYR A 434 -20.23 -11.21 -7.72
CA TYR A 434 -19.48 -12.37 -7.23
C TYR A 434 -20.32 -13.66 -7.21
N ARG A 435 -21.64 -13.57 -7.06
CA ARG A 435 -22.57 -14.71 -7.10
C ARG A 435 -22.81 -15.21 -8.52
N GLU A 436 -22.99 -14.29 -9.46
CA GLU A 436 -23.06 -14.51 -10.91
C GLU A 436 -21.77 -15.16 -11.43
N ALA A 437 -20.60 -14.75 -10.91
CA ALA A 437 -19.30 -15.36 -11.18
C ALA A 437 -19.05 -16.73 -10.50
N GLY A 438 -20.02 -17.25 -9.72
CA GLY A 438 -19.88 -18.51 -8.98
C GLY A 438 -18.99 -18.45 -7.73
N ILE A 439 -18.49 -17.27 -7.34
CA ILE A 439 -17.63 -17.06 -6.15
C ILE A 439 -18.51 -16.81 -4.92
N HIS A 440 -19.37 -17.79 -4.61
CA HIS A 440 -20.45 -17.65 -3.62
C HIS A 440 -19.95 -17.32 -2.20
N ASP A 441 -18.76 -17.75 -1.82
CA ASP A 441 -18.16 -17.46 -0.52
C ASP A 441 -17.84 -15.96 -0.36
N ILE A 442 -17.31 -15.32 -1.40
CA ILE A 442 -17.07 -13.87 -1.43
C ILE A 442 -18.40 -13.11 -1.50
N ALA A 443 -19.37 -13.61 -2.28
CA ALA A 443 -20.71 -13.02 -2.31
C ALA A 443 -21.39 -13.03 -0.92
N LYS A 444 -21.27 -14.14 -0.17
CA LYS A 444 -21.75 -14.28 1.22
C LYS A 444 -21.01 -13.32 2.16
N PHE A 445 -19.69 -13.27 2.07
CA PHE A 445 -18.86 -12.37 2.86
C PHE A 445 -19.21 -10.90 2.64
N ILE A 446 -19.36 -10.47 1.39
CA ILE A 446 -19.68 -9.08 1.04
C ILE A 446 -21.11 -8.72 1.51
N ALA A 447 -22.09 -9.60 1.28
CA ALA A 447 -23.48 -9.36 1.67
C ALA A 447 -23.78 -9.44 3.18
N TYR A 448 -22.85 -9.93 4.02
CA TYR A 448 -23.09 -10.06 5.46
C TYR A 448 -23.35 -8.70 6.13
N ARG A 449 -24.47 -8.61 6.86
CA ARG A 449 -24.83 -7.50 7.76
C ARG A 449 -25.01 -8.07 9.18
N GLU A 450 -24.69 -7.26 10.20
CA GLU A 450 -24.89 -7.56 11.63
C GLU A 450 -26.26 -7.06 12.13
#